data_AF-A0A9X2MED6-F1
#
_entry.id   AF-A0A9X2MED6-F1
#
_cell.length_a   1.000
_cell.length_b   1.000
_cell.length_c   1.000
_cell.angle_alpha   90.00
_cell.angle_beta   90.00
_cell.angle_gamma   90.00
#
_symmetry.space_group_name_H-M   'P 1'
#
loop_
_entity.id
_entity.type
_entity.pdbx_description
1 polymer ?
#
loop_
_entity_poly.entity_id
_entity_poly.type
_entity_poly.pdbx_seq_one_letter_code
_entity_poly.pdbx_strand_id
1 'polypeptide(L)'
;MNERQVRDNKLKPSKVFELIYNLISKFNLKEMTKQLCKISNVSTSGFHKFLNTQTYRNTKEDNDLKSRDIILKAFNHRGYKKGSRSIKMTLENEFGVIMNRKKIQRIMRKYNIICPIRKSNPYKRIAKATKEHRVVLNKLNREFK
;
A
#
# COMPACT_ATOMS: atom_id res chain seq x y z
N MET A 1 -7.03 12.37 5.68
CA MET A 1 -6.14 13.34 5.03
C MET A 1 -5.53 12.65 3.84
N ASN A 2 -6.17 12.79 2.68
CA ASN A 2 -5.55 12.38 1.42
C ASN A 2 -4.66 13.55 1.01
N GLU A 3 -3.35 13.32 0.97
CA GLU A 3 -2.41 14.27 0.39
C GLU A 3 -2.92 14.68 -1.00
N ARG A 4 -2.94 15.99 -1.27
CA ARG A 4 -3.26 16.55 -2.58
C ARG A 4 -2.16 16.15 -3.56
N GLN A 5 -2.20 14.94 -4.08
CA GLN A 5 -1.41 14.59 -5.26
C GLN A 5 -1.95 15.42 -6.41
N VAL A 6 -1.09 16.27 -6.99
CA VAL A 6 -1.35 16.90 -8.29
C VAL A 6 -1.67 15.76 -9.25
N ARG A 7 -2.91 15.71 -9.74
CA ARG A 7 -3.35 14.69 -10.69
C ARG A 7 -2.71 15.01 -12.02
N ASP A 8 -1.50 14.50 -12.20
CA ASP A 8 -0.89 14.45 -13.52
C ASP A 8 -1.66 13.38 -14.31
N ASN A 9 -2.51 13.79 -15.25
CA ASN A 9 -3.38 12.90 -16.03
C ASN A 9 -2.60 11.97 -16.99
N LYS A 10 -1.28 11.89 -16.85
CA LYS A 10 -0.40 11.10 -17.70
C LYS A 10 -0.47 9.62 -17.31
N LEU A 11 -0.73 8.77 -18.30
CA LEU A 11 -0.67 7.32 -18.14
C LEU A 11 0.73 6.89 -17.67
N LYS A 12 0.77 5.94 -16.72
CA LYS A 12 2.03 5.35 -16.26
C LYS A 12 2.75 4.71 -17.45
N PRO A 13 4.06 4.94 -17.66
CA PRO A 13 4.79 4.42 -18.82
C PRO A 13 4.67 2.90 -19.02
N SER A 14 4.63 2.15 -17.91
CA SER A 14 4.40 0.69 -17.94
C SER A 14 3.13 0.29 -18.70
N LYS A 15 2.06 1.08 -18.57
CA LYS A 15 0.76 0.81 -19.19
C LYS A 15 0.76 1.20 -20.67
N VAL A 16 1.50 2.26 -21.01
CA VAL A 16 1.76 2.64 -22.41
C VAL A 16 2.57 1.56 -23.13
N PHE A 17 3.62 1.02 -22.50
CA PHE A 17 4.41 -0.07 -23.09
C PHE A 17 3.59 -1.34 -23.32
N GLU A 18 2.69 -1.67 -22.40
CA GLU A 18 1.77 -2.80 -22.54
C GLU A 18 0.80 -2.61 -23.72
N LEU A 19 0.26 -1.40 -23.91
CA LEU A 19 -0.58 -1.08 -25.08
C LEU A 19 0.19 -1.19 -26.39
N ILE A 20 1.41 -0.67 -26.45
CA ILE A 20 2.27 -0.78 -27.64
C ILE A 20 2.55 -2.25 -27.97
N TYR A 21 2.89 -3.06 -26.96
CA TYR A 21 3.13 -4.49 -27.14
C TYR A 21 1.89 -5.22 -27.68
N ASN A 22 0.72 -4.96 -27.09
CA ASN A 22 -0.54 -5.55 -27.53
C ASN A 22 -0.89 -5.14 -28.97
N LEU A 23 -0.62 -3.89 -29.36
CA LEU A 23 -0.87 -3.40 -30.71
C LEU A 23 0.07 -4.07 -31.73
N ILE A 24 1.37 -4.17 -31.41
CA ILE A 24 2.34 -4.87 -32.27
C ILE A 24 1.96 -6.35 -32.43
N SER A 25 1.59 -7.02 -31.35
CA SER A 25 1.20 -8.43 -31.37
C SER A 25 -0.11 -8.67 -32.14
N LYS A 26 -1.05 -7.73 -32.10
CA LYS A 26 -2.35 -7.86 -32.77
C LYS A 26 -2.26 -7.63 -34.28
N PHE A 27 -1.44 -6.67 -34.71
CA PHE A 27 -1.34 -6.25 -36.11
C PHE A 27 -0.03 -6.68 -36.80
N ASN A 28 0.82 -7.47 -36.14
CA ASN A 28 2.14 -7.93 -36.62
C ASN A 28 3.09 -6.81 -37.10
N LEU A 29 2.97 -5.61 -36.51
CA LEU A 29 3.72 -4.40 -36.90
C LEU A 29 5.13 -4.33 -36.28
N LYS A 30 5.95 -5.38 -36.45
CA LYS A 30 7.28 -5.48 -35.78
C LYS A 30 8.21 -4.29 -36.08
N GLU A 31 8.15 -3.74 -37.30
CA GLU A 31 9.04 -2.65 -37.73
C GLU A 31 8.60 -1.25 -37.24
N MET A 32 7.35 -1.09 -36.79
CA MET A 32 6.80 0.21 -36.38
C MET A 32 7.05 0.57 -34.91
N THR A 33 7.79 -0.27 -34.16
CA THR A 33 8.08 -0.07 -32.72
C THR A 33 8.60 1.34 -32.40
N LYS A 34 9.55 1.86 -33.19
CA LYS A 34 10.12 3.20 -33.03
C LYS A 34 9.08 4.30 -33.25
N GLN A 35 8.22 4.14 -34.25
CA GLN A 35 7.17 5.11 -34.56
C GLN A 35 6.09 5.13 -33.47
N LEU A 36 5.65 3.97 -33.01
CA LEU A 36 4.67 3.84 -31.93
C LEU A 36 5.16 4.45 -30.62
N CYS A 37 6.44 4.24 -30.29
CA CYS A 37 7.06 4.88 -29.12
C CYS A 37 7.13 6.41 -29.28
N LYS A 38 7.46 6.91 -30.48
CA LYS A 38 7.50 8.35 -30.78
C LYS A 38 6.11 8.99 -30.65
N ILE A 39 5.07 8.35 -31.20
CA ILE A 39 3.67 8.81 -31.09
C ILE A 39 3.21 8.83 -29.62
N SER A 40 3.58 7.80 -28.85
CA SER A 40 3.19 7.67 -27.44
C SER A 40 4.05 8.50 -26.48
N ASN A 41 5.01 9.27 -26.99
CA ASN A 41 5.96 10.09 -26.23
C ASN A 41 6.70 9.29 -25.13
N VAL A 42 7.19 8.09 -25.47
CA VAL A 42 7.97 7.22 -24.59
C VAL A 42 9.28 6.81 -25.27
N SER A 43 10.31 6.51 -24.46
CA SER A 43 11.60 6.06 -24.98
C SER A 43 11.53 4.63 -25.54
N THR A 44 12.12 4.43 -26.72
CA THR A 44 12.29 3.11 -27.34
C THR A 44 13.18 2.18 -26.50
N SER A 45 14.26 2.70 -25.92
CA SER A 45 15.12 1.91 -25.04
C SER A 45 14.38 1.46 -23.77
N GLY A 46 13.46 2.31 -23.27
CA GLY A 46 12.56 1.97 -22.18
C GLY A 46 11.61 0.82 -22.54
N PHE A 47 11.07 0.81 -23.76
CA PHE A 47 10.23 -0.26 -24.27
C PHE A 47 10.98 -1.60 -24.39
N HIS A 48 12.17 -1.61 -24.99
CA HIS A 48 12.96 -2.85 -25.09
C HIS A 48 13.40 -3.36 -23.70
N LYS A 49 13.78 -2.46 -22.78
CA LYS A 49 14.06 -2.84 -21.39
C LYS A 49 12.82 -3.45 -20.71
N PHE A 50 11.64 -2.91 -20.97
CA PHE A 50 10.39 -3.49 -20.47
C PHE A 50 10.23 -4.92 -20.97
N LEU A 51 10.37 -5.18 -22.28
CA LEU A 51 10.29 -6.54 -22.83
C LEU A 51 11.31 -7.50 -22.22
N ASN A 52 12.58 -7.10 -22.16
CA ASN A 52 13.66 -7.96 -21.65
C ASN A 52 13.51 -8.29 -20.16
N THR A 53 12.85 -7.43 -19.38
CA THR A 53 12.62 -7.63 -17.94
C THR A 53 11.29 -8.32 -17.62
N GLN A 54 10.52 -8.75 -18.63
CA GLN A 54 9.19 -9.35 -18.42
C GLN A 54 9.24 -10.58 -17.51
N THR A 55 10.20 -11.48 -17.72
CA THR A 55 10.37 -12.71 -16.92
C THR A 55 10.61 -12.39 -15.45
N TYR A 56 11.54 -11.48 -15.15
CA TYR A 56 11.81 -11.01 -13.80
C TYR A 56 10.61 -10.32 -13.14
N ARG A 57 9.85 -9.52 -13.91
CA ARG A 57 8.63 -8.88 -13.40
C ARG A 57 7.57 -9.91 -13.01
N ASN A 58 7.37 -10.93 -13.84
CA ASN A 58 6.41 -12.01 -13.58
C ASN A 58 6.79 -12.81 -12.33
N THR A 59 8.05 -13.26 -12.21
CA THR A 59 8.49 -14.03 -11.03
C THR A 59 8.38 -13.22 -9.74
N LYS A 60 8.65 -11.90 -9.80
CA LYS A 60 8.45 -10.99 -8.67
C LYS A 60 6.97 -10.85 -8.32
N GLU A 61 6.08 -10.78 -9.31
CA GLU A 61 4.63 -10.72 -9.11
C GLU A 61 4.12 -12.00 -8.44
N ASP A 62 4.55 -13.17 -8.90
CA ASP A 62 4.19 -14.46 -8.31
C ASP A 62 4.63 -14.57 -6.85
N ASN A 63 5.85 -14.12 -6.55
CA ASN A 63 6.35 -14.06 -5.18
C ASN A 63 5.56 -13.09 -4.30
N ASP A 64 5.09 -11.98 -4.88
CA ASP A 64 4.22 -11.02 -4.20
C ASP A 64 2.82 -11.62 -3.94
N LEU A 65 2.28 -12.39 -4.87
CA LEU A 65 1.00 -13.11 -4.71
C LEU A 65 1.09 -14.17 -3.59
N LYS A 66 2.15 -15.00 -3.59
CA LYS A 66 2.40 -15.95 -2.49
C LYS A 66 2.52 -15.23 -1.14
N SER A 67 3.24 -14.10 -1.11
CA SER A 67 3.39 -13.30 0.11
C SER A 67 2.05 -12.68 0.55
N ARG A 68 1.21 -12.24 -0.40
CA ARG A 68 -0.13 -11.71 -0.15
C ARG A 68 -1.01 -12.76 0.52
N ASP A 69 -1.00 -13.99 0.04
CA ASP A 69 -1.87 -15.05 0.54
C ASP A 69 -1.51 -15.43 1.99
N ILE A 70 -0.21 -15.50 2.29
CA ILE A 70 0.29 -15.68 3.66
C ILE A 70 -0.16 -14.52 4.57
N ILE A 71 -0.03 -13.27 4.09
CA ILE A 71 -0.47 -12.09 4.84
C ILE A 71 -1.98 -12.08 5.05
N LEU A 72 -2.78 -12.50 4.06
CA LEU A 72 -4.24 -12.58 4.17
C LEU A 72 -4.67 -13.61 5.21
N LYS A 73 -4.02 -14.79 5.25
CA LYS A 73 -4.26 -15.80 6.29
C LYS A 73 -4.04 -15.19 7.69
N ALA A 74 -2.90 -14.54 7.91
CA ALA A 74 -2.62 -13.88 9.19
C ALA A 74 -3.54 -12.68 9.48
N PHE A 75 -3.92 -11.91 8.46
CA PHE A 75 -4.80 -10.76 8.60
C PHE A 75 -6.20 -11.18 9.09
N ASN A 76 -6.78 -12.23 8.50
CA ASN A 76 -8.12 -12.73 8.80
C ASN A 76 -8.22 -13.58 10.07
N HIS A 77 -7.09 -14.01 10.64
CA HIS A 77 -7.06 -14.80 11.88
C HIS A 77 -7.84 -14.12 13.03
N ARG A 78 -8.48 -14.85 13.96
CA ARG A 78 -9.17 -14.28 15.16
C ARG A 78 -10.24 -13.18 14.91
N GLY A 79 -10.73 -12.96 13.70
CA GLY A 79 -11.96 -12.19 13.44
C GLY A 79 -11.87 -10.65 13.52
N TYR A 80 -10.70 -10.05 13.73
CA TYR A 80 -10.50 -8.60 13.66
C TYR A 80 -9.38 -8.23 12.68
N LYS A 81 -9.50 -7.05 12.06
CA LYS A 81 -8.52 -6.54 11.09
C LYS A 81 -7.19 -6.20 11.80
N LYS A 82 -6.09 -6.74 11.29
CA LYS A 82 -4.74 -6.58 11.88
C LYS A 82 -3.89 -5.56 11.13
N GLY A 83 -3.13 -4.75 11.88
CA GLY A 83 -2.08 -3.90 11.32
C GLY A 83 -0.81 -4.69 11.00
N SER A 84 0.13 -4.06 10.27
CA SER A 84 1.39 -4.70 9.86
C SER A 84 2.22 -5.30 11.01
N ARG A 85 2.22 -4.68 12.20
CA ARG A 85 2.93 -5.21 13.38
C ARG A 85 2.25 -6.47 13.90
N SER A 86 0.92 -6.45 14.05
CA SER A 86 0.15 -7.60 14.49
C SER A 86 0.25 -8.76 13.50
N ILE A 87 0.23 -8.49 12.19
CA ILE A 87 0.44 -9.52 11.17
C ILE A 87 1.81 -10.18 11.33
N LYS A 88 2.87 -9.41 11.56
CA LYS A 88 4.21 -9.97 11.82
C LYS A 88 4.18 -10.91 13.03
N MET A 89 3.64 -10.47 14.16
CA MET A 89 3.53 -11.28 15.37
C MET A 89 2.72 -12.56 15.15
N THR A 90 1.58 -12.44 14.46
CA THR A 90 0.72 -13.59 14.12
C THR A 90 1.45 -14.59 13.22
N LEU A 91 2.18 -14.12 12.20
CA LEU A 91 2.95 -14.99 11.32
C LEU A 91 4.06 -15.74 12.07
N GLU A 92 4.78 -15.06 12.95
CA GLU A 92 5.86 -15.66 13.75
C GLU A 92 5.31 -16.67 14.77
N ASN A 93 4.24 -16.33 15.49
CA ASN A 93 3.75 -17.14 16.61
C ASN A 93 2.85 -18.30 16.20
N GLU A 94 2.02 -18.14 15.17
CA GLU A 94 0.99 -19.14 14.82
C GLU A 94 1.33 -19.93 13.57
N PHE A 95 2.06 -19.33 12.64
CA PHE A 95 2.38 -19.93 11.34
C PHE A 95 3.86 -20.28 11.19
N GLY A 96 4.72 -19.88 12.14
CA GLY A 96 6.17 -20.11 12.07
C GLY A 96 6.87 -19.41 10.90
N VAL A 97 6.24 -18.40 10.30
CA VAL A 97 6.79 -17.69 9.12
C VAL A 97 7.41 -16.37 9.54
N ILE A 98 8.73 -16.25 9.36
CA ILE A 98 9.45 -15.01 9.64
C ILE A 98 9.36 -14.09 8.41
N MET A 99 8.70 -12.94 8.58
CA MET A 99 8.56 -11.95 7.50
C MET A 99 8.87 -10.53 7.97
N ASN A 100 9.71 -9.82 7.21
CA ASN A 100 10.05 -8.44 7.53
C ASN A 100 8.82 -7.52 7.44
N ARG A 101 8.61 -6.68 8.47
CA ARG A 101 7.53 -5.68 8.53
C ARG A 101 7.49 -4.75 7.32
N LYS A 102 8.65 -4.37 6.75
CA LYS A 102 8.72 -3.54 5.52
C LYS A 102 8.10 -4.25 4.31
N LYS A 103 8.33 -5.57 4.18
CA LYS A 103 7.75 -6.41 3.13
C LYS A 103 6.23 -6.50 3.31
N ILE A 104 5.76 -6.74 4.54
CA ILE A 104 4.32 -6.78 4.86
C ILE A 104 3.65 -5.47 4.46
N GLN A 105 4.20 -4.32 4.87
CA GLN A 105 3.64 -3.00 4.52
C GLN A 105 3.61 -2.74 3.01
N ARG A 106 4.64 -3.17 2.27
CA ARG A 106 4.66 -3.04 0.80
C ARG A 106 3.55 -3.87 0.16
N ILE A 107 3.40 -5.13 0.56
CA ILE A 107 2.37 -6.03 0.03
C ILE A 107 0.97 -5.53 0.39
N MET A 108 0.75 -5.08 1.64
CA MET A 108 -0.51 -4.50 2.06
C MET A 108 -0.89 -3.27 1.22
N ARG A 109 0.06 -2.36 0.95
CA ARG A 109 -0.18 -1.20 0.08
C ARG A 109 -0.47 -1.60 -1.37
N LYS A 110 0.26 -2.58 -1.90
CA LYS A 110 0.11 -3.04 -3.29
C LYS A 110 -1.28 -3.63 -3.55
N TYR A 111 -1.80 -4.43 -2.61
CA TYR A 111 -3.07 -5.14 -2.74
C TYR A 111 -4.22 -4.50 -1.93
N ASN A 112 -4.07 -3.24 -1.51
CA ASN A 112 -5.09 -2.50 -0.75
C ASN A 112 -5.63 -3.23 0.49
N ILE A 113 -4.77 -3.97 1.21
CA ILE A 113 -5.13 -4.62 2.48
C ILE A 113 -5.07 -3.56 3.59
N ILE A 114 -6.23 -2.99 3.93
CA ILE A 114 -6.32 -1.85 4.84
C ILE A 114 -6.81 -2.30 6.23
N CYS A 115 -6.02 -1.99 7.26
CA CYS A 115 -6.47 -2.03 8.65
C CYS A 115 -7.09 -0.68 9.02
N PRO A 116 -8.38 -0.62 9.41
CA PRO A 116 -8.99 0.63 9.86
C PRO A 116 -8.28 1.12 11.11
N ILE A 117 -7.96 2.41 11.14
CA ILE A 117 -7.43 3.07 12.32
C ILE A 117 -8.60 3.36 13.25
N ARG A 118 -8.51 2.92 14.52
CA ARG A 118 -9.50 3.27 15.55
C ARG A 118 -9.52 4.79 15.71
N LYS A 119 -10.65 5.43 15.40
CA LYS A 119 -10.86 6.86 15.65
C LYS A 119 -11.35 7.05 17.08
N SER A 120 -10.92 8.13 17.74
CA SER A 120 -11.53 8.50 19.02
C SER A 120 -12.98 8.91 18.79
N ASN A 121 -13.85 8.60 19.76
CA ASN A 121 -15.25 9.03 19.70
C ASN A 121 -15.29 10.58 19.82
N PRO A 122 -15.83 11.31 18.81
CA PRO A 122 -15.89 12.77 18.83
C PRO A 122 -16.62 13.33 20.04
N TYR A 123 -17.74 12.70 20.45
CA TYR A 123 -18.52 13.12 21.61
C TYR A 123 -17.74 13.00 22.91
N LYS A 124 -16.97 11.91 23.08
CA LYS A 124 -16.08 11.76 24.26
C LYS A 124 -14.97 12.82 24.27
N ARG A 125 -14.48 13.22 23.10
CA ARG A 125 -13.48 14.29 22.96
C ARG A 125 -14.08 15.65 23.30
N ILE A 126 -15.27 15.96 22.80
CA ILE A 126 -16.02 17.20 23.09
C ILE A 126 -16.34 17.27 24.59
N ALA A 127 -16.88 16.19 25.18
CA ALA A 127 -17.18 16.11 26.60
C ALA A 127 -15.93 16.31 27.47
N LYS A 128 -14.76 15.79 27.06
CA LYS A 128 -13.50 16.02 27.78
C LYS A 128 -13.00 17.47 27.66
N ALA A 129 -13.21 18.12 26.52
CA ALA A 129 -12.79 19.50 26.27
C ALA A 129 -13.71 20.53 26.92
N THR A 130 -15.01 20.25 26.94
CA THR A 130 -16.05 21.04 27.63
C THR A 130 -16.14 20.72 29.12
N LYS A 131 -15.45 19.67 29.58
CA LYS A 131 -15.28 19.42 31.01
C LYS A 131 -14.53 20.60 31.58
N GLU A 132 -15.26 21.48 32.26
CA GLU A 132 -14.68 22.51 33.11
C GLU A 132 -13.57 21.88 33.93
N HIS A 133 -12.43 22.55 34.06
CA HIS A 133 -11.38 22.08 34.96
C HIS A 133 -12.05 21.81 36.29
N ARG A 134 -12.04 20.54 36.74
CA ARG A 134 -12.45 20.18 38.09
C ARG A 134 -11.34 20.70 39.03
N VAL A 135 -11.18 22.02 39.10
CA VAL A 135 -10.50 22.67 40.21
C VAL A 135 -11.50 22.54 41.35
N VAL A 136 -11.43 21.38 42.00
CA VAL A 136 -12.09 21.24 43.29
C VAL A 136 -11.30 22.13 44.22
N LEU A 137 -11.98 23.06 44.90
CA LEU A 137 -11.35 23.88 45.93
C LEU A 137 -10.59 22.96 46.89
N ASN A 138 -9.33 23.30 47.18
CA ASN A 138 -8.51 22.58 48.16
C ASN A 138 -9.14 22.79 49.54
N LYS A 139 -10.14 21.96 49.88
CA LYS A 139 -10.89 22.08 51.14
C LYS A 139 -10.00 21.95 52.38
N LEU A 140 -8.82 21.35 52.24
CA LEU A 140 -7.89 21.10 53.33
C LEU A 140 -6.76 22.12 53.42
N ASN A 141 -6.65 23.08 52.48
CA ASN A 141 -5.59 24.11 52.40
C ASN A 141 -4.19 23.60 52.80
N ARG A 142 -3.84 22.38 52.40
CA ARG A 142 -2.51 21.83 52.69
C ARG A 142 -1.48 22.46 51.75
N GLU A 143 -0.52 23.18 52.33
CA GLU A 143 0.70 23.62 51.65
C GLU A 143 1.64 22.43 51.51
N PHE A 144 1.65 21.80 50.35
CA PHE A 144 2.64 20.77 50.03
C PHE A 144 3.93 21.48 49.56
N LYS A 145 5.01 21.31 50.32
CA LYS A 145 6.38 21.65 49.90
C LYS A 145 6.93 20.61 48.93
#